data_AF-A0A6B3HZN6-F1
#
_entry.id   AF-A0A6B3HZN6-F1
#
_cell.length_a   1.000
_cell.length_b   1.000
_cell.length_c   1.000
_cell.angle_alpha   90.00
_cell.angle_beta   90.00
_cell.angle_gamma   90.00
#
_symmetry.space_group_name_H-M   'P 1'
#
loop_
_entity.id
_entity.type
_entity.pdbx_description
1 polymer ?
#
loop_
_entity_poly.entity_id
_entity_poly.type
_entity_poly.pdbx_seq_one_letter_code
_entity_poly.pdbx_strand_id
1 'polypeptide(L)'
;LYGLFGVEGPVDYAGRTSWTVAYSLGALGLLTAVTTIYLAFRPEHPAARLTEDDESRLRALLETHGGRDSLGHFALRRDKAVVFSPSGKAAVCYRVVSGVMLAGGDPIGDVEAWPGAIERFMDEAKAHSWTPAVMGCSERGGEVWTRETGLTALELGDEAVVDVADFSLAGRAMRNVRQMVGRIERNGYETRVRRARDIGATELERIRRAAADWRGTDTERGFSMALG
;
A
#
# COMPACT_ATOMS: atom_id res chain seq x y z
N LEU A 1 39.59 12.82 -3.88
CA LEU A 1 38.97 13.57 -2.76
C LEU A 1 39.26 15.06 -2.82
N TYR A 2 40.52 15.48 -2.97
CA TYR A 2 40.92 16.91 -3.05
C TYR A 2 40.30 17.71 -4.22
N GLY A 3 40.16 17.11 -5.41
CA GLY A 3 39.53 17.78 -6.56
C GLY A 3 38.03 18.06 -6.41
N LEU A 4 37.33 17.37 -5.48
CA LEU A 4 35.92 17.63 -5.18
C LEU A 4 35.73 18.99 -4.46
N PHE A 5 36.81 19.51 -3.87
CA PHE A 5 36.84 20.77 -3.11
C PHE A 5 37.70 21.86 -3.79
N GLY A 6 38.02 21.69 -5.07
CA GLY A 6 38.80 22.69 -5.84
C GLY A 6 40.28 22.77 -5.47
N VAL A 7 40.85 21.76 -4.82
CA VAL A 7 42.30 21.70 -4.53
C VAL A 7 43.01 20.99 -5.67
N GLU A 8 43.96 21.69 -6.31
CA GLU A 8 44.76 21.19 -7.42
C GLU A 8 45.61 19.97 -7.00
N GLY A 9 45.52 18.90 -7.78
CA GLY A 9 46.38 17.72 -7.62
C GLY A 9 47.78 17.98 -8.21
N PRO A 10 48.70 16.98 -8.15
CA PRO A 10 50.09 17.13 -8.60
C PRO A 10 50.26 17.26 -10.14
N VAL A 11 49.17 17.48 -10.87
CA VAL A 11 49.13 17.54 -12.34
C VAL A 11 48.69 18.94 -12.74
N ASP A 12 49.64 19.73 -13.25
CA ASP A 12 49.40 21.08 -13.74
C ASP A 12 48.88 21.05 -15.19
N TYR A 13 47.76 21.71 -15.43
CA TYR A 13 47.20 21.92 -16.76
C TYR A 13 47.53 23.35 -17.21
N ALA A 14 48.22 23.51 -18.33
CA ALA A 14 48.59 24.82 -18.88
C ALA A 14 47.71 25.21 -20.08
N GLY A 15 47.31 26.48 -20.16
CA GLY A 15 46.57 27.06 -21.31
C GLY A 15 45.05 26.89 -21.25
N ARG A 16 44.38 26.93 -22.42
CA ARG A 16 42.90 26.84 -22.53
C ARG A 16 42.31 25.55 -21.93
N THR A 17 43.09 24.48 -21.86
CA THR A 17 42.70 23.18 -21.29
C THR A 17 42.54 23.22 -19.78
N SER A 18 43.27 24.09 -19.07
CA SER A 18 43.17 24.27 -17.61
C SER A 18 41.78 24.74 -17.19
N TRP A 19 41.28 25.78 -17.86
CA TRP A 19 39.95 26.32 -17.63
C TRP A 19 38.85 25.28 -17.89
N THR A 20 38.95 24.53 -18.99
CA THR A 20 37.98 23.48 -19.33
C THR A 20 37.91 22.38 -18.27
N VAL A 21 39.06 21.96 -17.73
CA VAL A 21 39.13 20.93 -16.68
C VAL A 21 38.53 21.45 -15.38
N ALA A 22 38.90 22.67 -14.95
CA ALA A 22 38.38 23.29 -13.74
C ALA A 22 36.85 23.47 -13.79
N TYR A 23 36.32 24.00 -14.90
CA TYR A 23 34.87 24.18 -15.08
C TYR A 23 34.12 22.85 -15.15
N SER A 24 34.67 21.84 -15.86
CA SER A 24 34.02 20.53 -15.97
C SER A 24 33.95 19.80 -14.62
N LEU A 25 35.04 19.83 -13.84
CA LEU A 25 35.08 19.21 -12.51
C LEU A 25 34.19 19.96 -11.51
N GLY A 26 34.20 21.29 -11.54
CA GLY A 26 33.32 22.11 -10.71
C GLY A 26 31.85 21.89 -11.05
N ALA A 27 31.51 21.82 -12.34
CA ALA A 27 30.15 21.53 -12.80
C ALA A 27 29.68 20.12 -12.40
N LEU A 28 30.55 19.12 -12.52
CA LEU A 28 30.24 17.75 -12.10
C LEU A 28 30.05 17.67 -10.58
N GLY A 29 30.93 18.31 -9.80
CA GLY A 29 30.81 18.38 -8.34
C GLY A 29 29.54 19.09 -7.89
N LEU A 30 29.20 20.22 -8.51
CA LEU A 30 27.94 20.94 -8.26
C LEU A 30 26.73 20.09 -8.62
N LEU A 31 26.75 19.42 -9.79
CA LEU A 31 25.67 18.55 -10.22
C LEU A 31 25.46 17.40 -9.22
N THR A 32 26.54 16.73 -8.79
CA THR A 32 26.47 15.67 -7.77
C THR A 32 25.94 16.21 -6.44
N ALA A 33 26.46 17.34 -5.95
CA ALA A 33 25.99 17.93 -4.69
C ALA A 33 24.50 18.30 -4.76
N VAL A 34 24.06 18.94 -5.85
CA VAL A 34 22.66 19.30 -6.08
C VAL A 34 21.77 18.07 -6.20
N THR A 35 22.18 17.02 -6.92
CA THR A 35 21.38 15.78 -7.00
C THR A 35 21.30 15.08 -5.64
N THR A 36 22.40 14.99 -4.90
CA THR A 36 22.39 14.39 -3.56
C THR A 36 21.51 15.17 -2.60
N ILE A 37 21.60 16.51 -2.57
CA ILE A 37 20.75 17.37 -1.75
C ILE A 37 19.28 17.20 -2.18
N TYR A 38 19.00 17.26 -3.48
CA TYR A 38 17.65 17.08 -4.00
C TYR A 38 17.07 15.72 -3.61
N LEU A 39 17.83 14.63 -3.73
CA LEU A 39 17.37 13.29 -3.35
C LEU A 39 17.24 13.12 -1.84
N ALA A 40 18.10 13.75 -1.04
CA ALA A 40 18.04 13.72 0.42
C ALA A 40 16.88 14.53 1.00
N PHE A 41 16.51 15.64 0.35
CA PHE A 41 15.37 16.49 0.76
C PHE A 41 14.09 16.21 -0.04
N ARG A 42 14.13 15.29 -1.01
CA ARG A 42 12.93 14.86 -1.73
C ARG A 42 11.98 14.26 -0.70
N PRO A 43 10.74 14.76 -0.57
CA PRO A 43 9.78 14.18 0.36
C PRO A 43 9.64 12.68 0.08
N GLU A 44 9.98 11.85 1.08
CA GLU A 44 9.91 10.38 0.98
C GLU A 44 8.48 9.90 0.68
N HIS A 45 7.50 10.76 0.93
CA HIS A 45 6.10 10.54 0.65
C HIS A 45 5.53 11.76 -0.07
N PRO A 46 5.20 11.68 -1.38
CA PRO A 46 4.11 12.48 -1.90
C PRO A 46 2.94 12.21 -0.95
N ALA A 47 2.41 13.25 -0.30
CA ALA A 47 1.32 13.11 0.66
C ALA A 47 0.03 12.74 -0.09
N ALA A 48 -0.03 11.50 -0.56
CA ALA A 48 -1.19 10.78 -1.02
C ALA A 48 -2.08 10.56 0.21
N ARG A 49 -2.81 11.61 0.60
CA ARG A 49 -3.77 11.56 1.70
C ARG A 49 -5.16 11.46 1.12
N LEU A 50 -5.84 10.36 1.45
CA LEU A 50 -7.28 10.23 1.27
C LEU A 50 -7.99 11.43 1.92
N THR A 51 -8.71 12.22 1.12
CA THR A 51 -9.52 13.33 1.65
C THR A 51 -10.80 12.80 2.30
N GLU A 52 -11.49 13.61 3.09
CA GLU A 52 -12.78 13.20 3.69
C GLU A 52 -13.86 12.92 2.63
N ASP A 53 -13.82 13.63 1.51
CA ASP A 53 -14.72 13.38 0.37
C ASP A 53 -14.39 12.05 -0.30
N ASP A 54 -13.11 11.78 -0.55
CA ASP A 54 -12.64 10.50 -1.09
C ASP A 54 -13.03 9.33 -0.19
N GLU A 55 -12.84 9.48 1.12
CA GLU A 55 -13.23 8.48 2.12
C GLU A 55 -14.75 8.20 2.06
N SER A 56 -15.55 9.26 1.96
CA SER A 56 -17.02 9.15 1.86
C SER A 56 -17.45 8.43 0.59
N ARG A 57 -16.83 8.74 -0.55
CA ARG A 57 -17.10 8.10 -1.84
C ARG A 57 -16.67 6.64 -1.86
N LEU A 58 -15.51 6.31 -1.30
CA LEU A 58 -15.05 4.92 -1.16
C LEU A 58 -15.99 4.12 -0.25
N ARG A 59 -16.47 4.70 0.86
CA ARG A 59 -17.45 4.04 1.73
C ARG A 59 -18.74 3.71 0.97
N ALA A 60 -19.25 4.61 0.15
CA ALA A 60 -20.44 4.36 -0.68
C ALA A 60 -20.22 3.21 -1.69
N LEU A 61 -19.04 3.16 -2.32
CA LEU A 61 -18.68 2.06 -3.22
C LEU A 61 -18.56 0.72 -2.47
N LEU A 62 -17.97 0.72 -1.27
CA LEU A 62 -17.83 -0.48 -0.43
C LEU A 62 -19.17 -0.96 0.12
N GLU A 63 -20.07 -0.06 0.49
CA GLU A 63 -21.43 -0.43 0.91
C GLU A 63 -22.20 -1.16 -0.20
N THR A 64 -21.99 -0.76 -1.45
CA THR A 64 -22.70 -1.32 -2.60
C THR A 64 -22.03 -2.56 -3.18
N HIS A 65 -20.69 -2.57 -3.24
CA HIS A 65 -19.91 -3.56 -3.99
C HIS A 65 -18.87 -4.32 -3.15
N GLY A 66 -18.64 -3.91 -1.90
CA GLY A 66 -17.57 -4.45 -1.04
C GLY A 66 -17.79 -5.88 -0.54
N GLY A 67 -19.01 -6.44 -0.67
CA GLY A 67 -19.29 -7.82 -0.26
C GLY A 67 -18.54 -8.90 -1.05
N ARG A 68 -17.83 -8.53 -2.12
CA ARG A 68 -17.05 -9.45 -2.96
C ARG A 68 -15.57 -9.54 -2.57
N ASP A 69 -15.09 -8.62 -1.73
CA ASP A 69 -13.66 -8.46 -1.42
C ASP A 69 -13.48 -8.40 0.10
N SER A 70 -12.80 -9.40 0.65
CA SER A 70 -12.49 -9.50 2.09
C SER A 70 -11.52 -8.40 2.55
N LEU A 71 -10.74 -7.84 1.63
CA LEU A 71 -9.72 -6.83 1.90
C LEU A 71 -10.17 -5.41 1.54
N GLY A 72 -11.36 -5.24 0.97
CA GLY A 72 -11.85 -3.94 0.48
C GLY A 72 -11.87 -2.84 1.54
N HIS A 73 -12.03 -3.20 2.83
CA HIS A 73 -11.98 -2.23 3.93
C HIS A 73 -10.60 -1.54 4.07
N PHE A 74 -9.51 -2.19 3.65
CA PHE A 74 -8.16 -1.61 3.74
C PHE A 74 -7.95 -0.41 2.81
N ALA A 75 -8.82 -0.20 1.84
CA ALA A 75 -8.81 1.02 1.02
C ALA A 75 -9.11 2.30 1.81
N LEU A 76 -9.80 2.19 2.95
CA LEU A 76 -10.12 3.34 3.81
C LEU A 76 -8.94 3.77 4.70
N ARG A 77 -7.77 3.13 4.57
CA ARG A 77 -6.58 3.57 5.28
C ARG A 77 -6.11 4.92 4.73
N ARG A 78 -5.74 5.81 5.64
CA ARG A 78 -5.32 7.19 5.33
C ARG A 78 -3.88 7.30 4.80
N ASP A 79 -3.19 6.17 4.65
CA ASP A 79 -1.86 6.06 4.04
C ASP A 79 -1.91 5.74 2.53
N LYS A 80 -3.11 5.81 1.93
CA LYS A 80 -3.38 5.60 0.51
C LYS A 80 -3.94 6.86 -0.13
N ALA A 81 -3.63 7.05 -1.42
CA ALA A 81 -4.40 7.88 -2.33
C ALA A 81 -5.38 7.00 -3.12
N VAL A 82 -6.28 7.67 -3.84
CA VAL A 82 -7.29 7.04 -4.68
C VAL A 82 -7.35 7.74 -6.03
N VAL A 83 -7.53 6.96 -7.09
CA VAL A 83 -8.02 7.46 -8.38
C VAL A 83 -9.38 6.85 -8.65
N PHE A 84 -10.34 7.68 -9.06
CA PHE A 84 -11.68 7.22 -9.43
C PHE A 84 -11.79 7.06 -10.95
N SER A 85 -12.61 6.11 -11.39
CA SER A 85 -13.02 6.03 -12.78
C SER A 85 -13.74 7.32 -13.21
N PRO A 86 -13.76 7.65 -14.52
CA PRO A 86 -14.51 8.80 -15.02
C PRO A 86 -16.00 8.76 -14.67
N SER A 87 -16.59 7.56 -14.54
CA SER A 87 -17.98 7.37 -14.12
C SER A 87 -18.20 7.52 -12.62
N GLY A 88 -17.14 7.55 -11.81
CA GLY A 88 -17.20 7.55 -10.35
C GLY A 88 -17.66 6.23 -9.73
N LYS A 89 -17.94 5.20 -10.55
CA LYS A 89 -18.46 3.90 -10.10
C LYS A 89 -17.37 2.91 -9.69
N ALA A 90 -16.10 3.24 -9.92
CA ALA A 90 -14.98 2.44 -9.49
C ALA A 90 -13.80 3.30 -9.02
N ALA A 91 -12.90 2.72 -8.25
CA ALA A 91 -11.73 3.40 -7.72
C ALA A 91 -10.54 2.45 -7.53
N VAL A 92 -9.32 2.92 -7.82
CA VAL A 92 -8.07 2.21 -7.48
C VAL A 92 -7.41 2.95 -6.33
N CYS A 93 -7.20 2.24 -5.21
CA CYS A 93 -6.48 2.76 -4.06
C CYS A 93 -5.00 2.37 -4.13
N TYR A 94 -4.11 3.33 -3.97
CA TYR A 94 -2.68 3.13 -4.21
C TYR A 94 -1.80 3.92 -3.25
N ARG A 95 -0.51 3.59 -3.24
CA ARG A 95 0.53 4.35 -2.56
C ARG A 95 1.79 4.39 -3.43
N VAL A 96 2.54 5.48 -3.35
CA VAL A 96 3.85 5.58 -4.01
C VAL A 96 4.96 5.32 -2.99
N VAL A 97 5.83 4.36 -3.31
CA VAL A 97 7.01 4.01 -2.49
C VAL A 97 8.22 3.88 -3.42
N SER A 98 9.26 4.68 -3.20
CA SER A 98 10.52 4.62 -3.95
C SER A 98 10.35 4.66 -5.48
N GLY A 99 9.38 5.44 -5.97
CA GLY A 99 9.08 5.57 -7.40
C GLY A 99 8.18 4.48 -7.97
N VAL A 100 7.70 3.54 -7.14
CA VAL A 100 6.70 2.54 -7.52
C VAL A 100 5.33 3.00 -7.05
N MET A 101 4.38 3.12 -7.98
CA MET A 101 2.97 3.38 -7.69
C MET A 101 2.28 2.04 -7.52
N LEU A 102 2.08 1.63 -6.27
CA LEU A 102 1.54 0.33 -5.91
C LEU A 102 0.03 0.43 -5.68
N ALA A 103 -0.78 -0.26 -6.48
CA ALA A 103 -2.20 -0.48 -6.22
C ALA A 103 -2.37 -1.64 -5.21
N GLY A 104 -3.30 -1.48 -4.28
CA GLY A 104 -3.61 -2.50 -3.29
C GLY A 104 -4.91 -3.21 -3.62
N GLY A 105 -4.82 -4.47 -4.04
CA GLY A 105 -5.97 -5.30 -4.36
C GLY A 105 -6.66 -4.96 -5.68
N ASP A 106 -7.93 -5.37 -5.75
CA ASP A 106 -8.81 -5.08 -6.87
C ASP A 106 -9.26 -3.62 -6.87
N PRO A 107 -9.64 -3.04 -8.02
CA PRO A 107 -10.40 -1.81 -8.02
C PRO A 107 -11.71 -2.00 -7.22
N ILE A 108 -12.08 -1.02 -6.41
CA ILE A 108 -13.34 -1.03 -5.66
C ILE A 108 -14.45 -0.54 -6.56
N GLY A 109 -15.61 -1.19 -6.52
CA GLY A 109 -16.84 -0.70 -7.16
C GLY A 109 -17.32 -1.61 -8.28
N ASP A 110 -18.05 -1.02 -9.23
CA ASP A 110 -18.62 -1.72 -10.37
C ASP A 110 -17.52 -2.19 -11.33
N VAL A 111 -17.54 -3.49 -11.67
CA VAL A 111 -16.50 -4.10 -12.49
C VAL A 111 -16.53 -3.61 -13.93
N GLU A 112 -17.70 -3.21 -14.42
CA GLU A 112 -17.79 -2.57 -15.74
C GLU A 112 -17.03 -1.23 -15.77
N ALA A 113 -16.85 -0.58 -14.62
CA ALA A 113 -16.14 0.68 -14.49
C ALA A 113 -14.65 0.52 -14.10
N TRP A 114 -14.18 -0.70 -13.81
CA TRP A 114 -12.78 -0.97 -13.46
C TRP A 114 -11.78 -0.52 -14.53
N PRO A 115 -11.99 -0.79 -15.84
CA PRO A 115 -11.06 -0.35 -16.87
C PRO A 115 -10.80 1.16 -16.83
N GLY A 116 -11.85 1.96 -16.62
CA GLY A 116 -11.71 3.41 -16.51
C GLY A 116 -10.95 3.88 -15.26
N ALA A 117 -11.01 3.15 -14.14
CA ALA A 117 -10.20 3.47 -12.97
C ALA A 117 -8.72 3.06 -13.19
N ILE A 118 -8.50 1.92 -13.84
CA ILE A 118 -7.17 1.40 -14.18
C ILE A 118 -6.45 2.33 -15.18
N GLU A 119 -7.15 2.81 -16.20
CA GLU A 119 -6.61 3.79 -17.15
C GLU A 119 -6.14 5.06 -16.43
N ARG A 120 -6.97 5.61 -15.54
CA ARG A 120 -6.61 6.78 -14.72
C ARG A 120 -5.41 6.53 -13.80
N PHE A 121 -5.30 5.33 -13.25
CA PHE A 121 -4.14 4.91 -12.47
C PHE A 121 -2.86 4.89 -13.31
N MET A 122 -2.93 4.35 -14.53
CA MET A 122 -1.79 4.30 -15.45
C MET A 122 -1.39 5.69 -15.96
N ASP A 123 -2.36 6.57 -16.22
CA ASP A 123 -2.13 7.98 -16.56
C ASP A 123 -1.37 8.71 -15.46
N GLU A 124 -1.78 8.51 -14.20
CA GLU A 124 -1.12 9.09 -13.03
C GLU A 124 0.32 8.58 -12.90
N ALA A 125 0.52 7.26 -13.02
CA ALA A 125 1.86 6.67 -13.00
C ALA A 125 2.75 7.28 -14.10
N LYS A 126 2.22 7.41 -15.33
CA LYS A 126 2.93 7.99 -16.46
C LYS A 126 3.26 9.48 -16.26
N ALA A 127 2.30 10.27 -15.79
CA ALA A 127 2.47 11.70 -15.54
C ALA A 127 3.61 11.99 -14.54
N HIS A 128 3.78 11.10 -13.56
CA HIS A 128 4.79 11.21 -12.53
C HIS A 128 6.05 10.36 -12.76
N SER A 129 6.12 9.64 -13.89
CA SER A 129 7.20 8.69 -14.20
C SER A 129 7.40 7.64 -13.10
N TRP A 130 6.31 7.17 -12.50
CA TRP A 130 6.30 6.06 -11.54
C TRP A 130 6.13 4.73 -12.25
N THR A 131 6.75 3.69 -11.68
CA THR A 131 6.54 2.31 -12.12
C THR A 131 5.24 1.78 -11.51
N PRO A 132 4.22 1.43 -12.31
CA PRO A 132 2.98 0.87 -11.78
C PRO A 132 3.21 -0.59 -11.32
N ALA A 133 2.58 -0.96 -10.21
CA ALA A 133 2.54 -2.33 -9.72
C ALA A 133 1.21 -2.58 -8.99
N VAL A 134 0.81 -3.84 -8.90
CA VAL A 134 -0.43 -4.25 -8.21
C VAL A 134 -0.08 -5.36 -7.22
N MET A 135 -0.60 -5.28 -6.00
CA MET A 135 -0.36 -6.29 -4.97
C MET A 135 -1.65 -6.77 -4.33
N GLY A 136 -1.85 -8.09 -4.34
CA GLY A 136 -2.96 -8.76 -3.67
C GLY A 136 -4.30 -8.60 -4.38
N CYS A 137 -4.31 -8.49 -5.71
CA CYS A 137 -5.54 -8.57 -6.49
C CYS A 137 -6.05 -10.01 -6.55
N SER A 138 -7.36 -10.18 -6.71
CA SER A 138 -7.98 -11.47 -6.98
C SER A 138 -7.61 -11.99 -8.37
N GLU A 139 -7.98 -13.23 -8.67
CA GLU A 139 -7.83 -13.81 -10.01
C GLU A 139 -8.51 -12.93 -11.08
N ARG A 140 -9.77 -12.56 -10.84
CA ARG A 140 -10.54 -11.66 -11.71
C ARG A 140 -9.89 -10.28 -11.84
N GLY A 141 -9.40 -9.72 -10.74
CA GLY A 141 -8.66 -8.45 -10.77
C GLY A 141 -7.40 -8.57 -11.61
N GLY A 142 -6.64 -9.64 -11.44
CA GLY A 142 -5.43 -9.96 -12.21
C GLY A 142 -5.69 -10.08 -13.70
N GLU A 143 -6.77 -10.72 -14.12
CA GLU A 143 -7.20 -10.79 -15.52
C GLU A 143 -7.48 -9.40 -16.10
N VAL A 144 -8.24 -8.57 -15.39
CA VAL A 144 -8.55 -7.21 -15.84
C VAL A 144 -7.28 -6.36 -15.89
N TRP A 145 -6.45 -6.36 -14.84
CA TRP A 145 -5.17 -5.64 -14.84
C TRP A 145 -4.28 -6.06 -16.01
N THR A 146 -4.11 -7.36 -16.25
CA THR A 146 -3.31 -7.90 -17.35
C THR A 146 -3.85 -7.43 -18.71
N ARG A 147 -5.17 -7.51 -18.91
CA ARG A 147 -5.83 -7.10 -20.16
C ARG A 147 -5.69 -5.60 -20.43
N GLU A 148 -5.93 -4.76 -19.43
CA GLU A 148 -5.96 -3.29 -19.61
C GLU A 148 -4.56 -2.66 -19.65
N THR A 149 -3.55 -3.30 -19.04
CA THR A 149 -2.22 -2.66 -18.85
C THR A 149 -1.05 -3.41 -19.47
N GLY A 150 -1.23 -4.68 -19.84
CA GLY A 150 -0.14 -5.55 -20.28
C GLY A 150 0.81 -5.99 -19.16
N LEU A 151 0.49 -5.70 -17.89
CA LEU A 151 1.22 -6.23 -16.74
C LEU A 151 1.14 -7.76 -16.70
N THR A 152 2.17 -8.40 -16.16
CA THR A 152 2.17 -9.85 -15.93
C THR A 152 1.69 -10.16 -14.52
N ALA A 153 0.66 -11.01 -14.39
CA ALA A 153 0.21 -11.52 -13.11
C ALA A 153 1.12 -12.66 -12.61
N LEU A 154 1.46 -12.64 -11.33
CA LEU A 154 2.21 -13.71 -10.64
C LEU A 154 1.38 -14.19 -9.45
N GLU A 155 1.29 -15.51 -9.28
CA GLU A 155 0.59 -16.12 -8.17
C GLU A 155 1.36 -15.86 -6.86
N LEU A 156 0.70 -15.17 -5.92
CA LEU A 156 1.29 -14.81 -4.63
C LEU A 156 0.94 -15.85 -3.55
N GLY A 157 -0.27 -16.42 -3.62
CA GLY A 157 -0.79 -17.43 -2.69
C GLY A 157 -2.31 -17.41 -2.62
N ASP A 158 -2.86 -18.32 -1.82
CA ASP A 158 -4.30 -18.55 -1.69
C ASP A 158 -4.91 -17.89 -0.45
N GLU A 159 -6.16 -17.44 -0.58
CA GLU A 159 -6.98 -17.02 0.55
C GLU A 159 -7.84 -18.19 1.07
N ALA A 160 -7.81 -18.41 2.39
CA ALA A 160 -8.68 -19.39 3.03
C ALA A 160 -10.06 -18.78 3.34
N VAL A 161 -11.01 -18.96 2.43
CA VAL A 161 -12.40 -18.49 2.58
C VAL A 161 -13.26 -19.54 3.26
N VAL A 162 -14.01 -19.14 4.29
CA VAL A 162 -14.98 -20.00 4.99
C VAL A 162 -16.39 -19.53 4.68
N ASP A 163 -17.21 -20.40 4.07
CA ASP A 163 -18.64 -20.16 3.93
C ASP A 163 -19.32 -20.33 5.30
N VAL A 164 -19.72 -19.21 5.90
CA VAL A 164 -20.30 -19.18 7.24
C VAL A 164 -21.67 -19.86 7.29
N ALA A 165 -22.45 -19.83 6.20
CA ALA A 165 -23.79 -20.41 6.19
C ALA A 165 -23.75 -21.94 6.32
N ASP A 166 -22.74 -22.56 5.71
CA ASP A 166 -22.55 -24.01 5.70
C ASP A 166 -21.55 -24.49 6.77
N PHE A 167 -20.89 -23.57 7.48
CA PHE A 167 -19.89 -23.91 8.49
C PHE A 167 -20.51 -24.51 9.76
N SER A 168 -19.95 -25.64 10.22
CA SER A 168 -20.31 -26.26 11.49
C SER A 168 -19.12 -26.91 12.18
N LEU A 169 -19.05 -26.83 13.50
CA LEU A 169 -18.09 -27.58 14.32
C LEU A 169 -18.46 -29.07 14.47
N ALA A 170 -19.61 -29.48 13.94
CA ALA A 170 -20.07 -30.86 13.97
C ALA A 170 -19.24 -31.78 13.05
N GLY A 171 -19.40 -33.08 13.24
CA GLY A 171 -18.76 -34.07 12.37
C GLY A 171 -17.31 -34.43 12.74
N ARG A 172 -16.78 -35.37 11.95
CA ARG A 172 -15.46 -35.99 12.20
C ARG A 172 -14.31 -35.08 11.80
N ALA A 173 -14.42 -34.35 10.69
CA ALA A 173 -13.38 -33.45 10.21
C ALA A 173 -13.06 -32.32 11.21
N MET A 174 -14.10 -31.75 11.84
CA MET A 174 -13.96 -30.64 12.80
C MET A 174 -13.65 -31.06 14.24
N ARG A 175 -13.34 -32.34 14.48
CA ARG A 175 -13.06 -32.87 15.82
C ARG A 175 -11.95 -32.11 16.53
N ASN A 176 -10.86 -31.80 15.83
CA ASN A 176 -9.72 -31.09 16.41
C ASN A 176 -10.12 -29.66 16.83
N VAL A 177 -10.71 -28.90 15.91
CA VAL A 177 -11.18 -27.52 16.18
C VAL A 177 -12.18 -27.49 17.34
N ARG A 178 -13.16 -28.39 17.35
CA ARG A 178 -14.15 -28.49 18.43
C ARG A 178 -13.52 -28.81 19.79
N GLN A 179 -12.49 -29.66 19.84
CA GLN A 179 -11.76 -29.95 21.08
C GLN A 179 -10.98 -28.73 21.58
N MET A 180 -10.36 -27.96 20.66
CA MET A 180 -9.65 -26.72 21.00
C MET A 180 -10.62 -25.66 21.55
N VAL A 181 -11.76 -25.45 20.90
CA VAL A 181 -12.81 -24.53 21.37
C VAL A 181 -13.28 -24.93 22.77
N GLY A 182 -13.67 -26.20 22.98
CA GLY A 182 -14.13 -26.66 24.29
C GLY A 182 -13.06 -26.59 25.39
N ARG A 183 -11.76 -26.66 25.05
CA ARG A 183 -10.67 -26.45 26.02
C ARG A 183 -10.61 -24.98 26.47
N ILE A 184 -10.74 -24.04 25.54
CA ILE A 184 -10.74 -22.60 25.83
C ILE A 184 -11.97 -22.23 26.67
N GLU A 185 -13.15 -22.73 26.32
CA GLU A 185 -14.38 -22.51 27.09
C GLU A 185 -14.30 -23.06 28.52
N ARG A 186 -13.77 -24.29 28.71
CA ARG A 186 -13.56 -24.86 30.05
C ARG A 186 -12.60 -24.05 30.92
N ASN A 187 -11.71 -23.28 30.30
CA ASN A 187 -10.82 -22.37 31.01
C ASN A 187 -11.47 -21.00 31.30
N GLY A 188 -12.75 -20.82 31.00
CA GLY A 188 -13.52 -19.62 31.33
C GLY A 188 -13.34 -18.45 30.34
N TYR A 189 -12.80 -18.69 29.15
CA TYR A 189 -12.66 -17.66 28.12
C TYR A 189 -13.97 -17.47 27.36
N GLU A 190 -14.32 -16.22 27.09
CA GLU A 190 -15.49 -15.83 26.30
C GLU A 190 -15.09 -14.92 25.13
N THR A 191 -15.84 -15.01 24.03
CA THR A 191 -15.71 -14.11 22.87
C THR A 191 -16.90 -13.16 22.82
N ARG A 192 -16.63 -11.85 22.63
CA ARG A 192 -17.66 -10.83 22.48
C ARG A 192 -17.38 -9.99 21.25
N VAL A 193 -18.38 -9.80 20.39
CA VAL A 193 -18.31 -8.92 19.22
C VAL A 193 -19.04 -7.62 19.55
N ARG A 194 -18.35 -6.48 19.47
CA ARG A 194 -18.88 -5.15 19.79
C ARG A 194 -18.47 -4.16 18.72
N ARG A 195 -19.28 -3.12 18.48
CA ARG A 195 -18.88 -2.02 17.61
C ARG A 195 -17.87 -1.16 18.36
N ALA A 196 -16.87 -0.66 17.65
CA ALA A 196 -15.83 0.20 18.24
C ALA A 196 -16.42 1.42 18.97
N ARG A 197 -17.50 2.01 18.43
CA ARG A 197 -18.21 3.16 19.03
C ARG A 197 -18.87 2.86 20.38
N ASP A 198 -19.11 1.59 20.68
CA ASP A 198 -19.77 1.16 21.92
C ASP A 198 -18.73 0.90 23.03
N ILE A 199 -17.43 1.02 22.75
CA ILE A 199 -16.32 0.74 23.68
C ILE A 199 -15.88 2.04 24.37
N GLY A 200 -15.90 2.06 25.71
CA GLY A 200 -15.47 3.23 26.48
C GLY A 200 -13.97 3.51 26.34
N ALA A 201 -13.56 4.78 26.48
CA ALA A 201 -12.18 5.22 26.26
C ALA A 201 -11.14 4.40 27.06
N THR A 202 -11.41 4.11 28.33
CA THR A 202 -10.53 3.31 29.19
C THR A 202 -10.35 1.88 28.69
N GLU A 203 -11.44 1.26 28.22
CA GLU A 203 -11.39 -0.10 27.67
C GLU A 203 -10.65 -0.11 26.34
N LEU A 204 -10.93 0.86 25.47
CA LEU A 204 -10.27 1.02 24.18
C LEU A 204 -8.75 1.20 24.34
N GLU A 205 -8.32 1.95 25.35
CA GLU A 205 -6.91 2.14 25.67
C GLU A 205 -6.22 0.84 26.12
N ARG A 206 -6.90 0.01 26.92
CA ARG A 206 -6.37 -1.32 27.26
C ARG A 206 -6.23 -2.22 26.04
N ILE A 207 -7.20 -2.19 25.13
CA ILE A 207 -7.16 -2.96 23.88
C ILE A 207 -5.98 -2.51 23.01
N ARG A 208 -5.73 -1.20 22.90
CA ARG A 208 -4.58 -0.66 22.16
C ARG A 208 -3.25 -1.16 22.73
N ARG A 209 -3.08 -1.13 24.05
CA ARG A 209 -1.86 -1.64 24.69
C ARG A 209 -1.69 -3.13 24.47
N ALA A 210 -2.74 -3.93 24.66
CA ALA A 210 -2.68 -5.37 24.39
C ALA A 210 -2.31 -5.67 22.93
N ALA A 211 -2.81 -4.88 21.98
CA ALA A 211 -2.47 -5.00 20.57
C ALA A 211 -1.00 -4.59 20.28
N ALA A 212 -0.48 -3.57 20.98
CA ALA A 212 0.92 -3.17 20.89
C ALA A 212 1.86 -4.23 21.47
N ASP A 213 1.53 -4.76 22.66
CA ASP A 213 2.28 -5.82 23.32
C ASP A 213 2.33 -7.09 22.47
N TRP A 214 1.22 -7.45 21.81
CA TRP A 214 1.14 -8.60 20.90
C TRP A 214 2.02 -8.42 19.65
N ARG A 215 2.08 -7.20 19.09
CA ARG A 215 2.83 -6.91 17.87
C ARG A 215 4.33 -7.14 18.02
N GLY A 216 4.88 -6.85 19.21
CA GLY A 216 6.29 -7.08 19.55
C GLY A 216 7.30 -6.26 18.73
N THR A 217 6.88 -5.45 17.77
CA THR A 217 7.72 -4.53 16.97
C THR A 217 7.07 -3.16 16.88
N ASP A 218 7.89 -2.11 16.73
CA ASP A 218 7.41 -0.72 16.66
C ASP A 218 6.74 -0.39 15.32
N THR A 219 6.97 -1.19 14.27
CA THR A 219 6.49 -0.89 12.91
C THR A 219 5.19 -1.61 12.62
N GLU A 220 4.11 -0.86 12.42
CA GLU A 220 2.88 -1.43 11.86
C GLU A 220 3.08 -1.77 10.39
N ARG A 221 2.98 -3.06 10.03
CA ARG A 221 2.94 -3.45 8.62
C ARG A 221 1.51 -3.26 8.10
N GLY A 222 1.39 -2.46 7.05
CA GLY A 222 0.11 -2.14 6.44
C GLY A 222 0.30 -1.85 4.96
N PHE A 223 -0.72 -2.16 4.16
CA PHE A 223 -1.00 -1.58 2.84
C PHE A 223 -2.12 -2.40 2.21
N SER A 224 -1.82 -3.60 1.70
CA SER A 224 -2.84 -4.52 1.15
C SER A 224 -3.61 -5.24 2.26
N MET A 225 -2.98 -5.44 3.41
CA MET A 225 -3.54 -6.00 4.64
C MET A 225 -2.89 -5.34 5.85
N ALA A 226 -3.49 -5.46 7.04
CA ALA A 226 -2.78 -5.23 8.30
C ALA A 226 -2.11 -6.55 8.70
N LEU A 227 -0.78 -6.56 8.69
CA LEU A 227 0.02 -7.69 9.16
C LEU A 227 0.74 -7.26 10.44
N GLY A 228 0.76 -8.15 11.43
CA GLY A 228 1.43 -7.92 12.72
C GLY A 228 2.92 -7.65 12.58
#